data_AF-A0A7S1XU81-F1
#
_entry.id   AF-A0A7S1XU81-F1
#
_cell.length_a   1.000
_cell.length_b   1.000
_cell.length_c   1.000
_cell.angle_alpha   90.00
_cell.angle_beta   90.00
_cell.angle_gamma   90.00
#
_symmetry.space_group_name_H-M   'P 1'
#
loop_
_entity.id
_entity.type
_entity.pdbx_description
1 polymer ?
#
loop_
_entity_poly.entity_id
_entity_poly.type
_entity_poly.pdbx_seq_one_letter_code
_entity_poly.pdbx_strand_id
1 'polypeptide(L)'
;LRAAPRCMDCLGMFTLALALTLTLTQTLPLPLRLLFGGHDAWAEFAATSAPAAAAFAPGATPRVAPGGTPRVAPPAPPPASADGALLQGFREKLTLEGDGAAKAGLALVPTGGTIDKDYPKSLGQYAFEIGEPASERILEASYLGFRFSMERVCAKDSQDITDDDREALVAALAGLAASYAIVTHGTDTMIETAQFVDARRARLPGKVVVFTGAFKPERFQNSDAAFNVGVALGAVQVLAPGVYLAMNGVVHADVNKMSRDQRTGFFQSSSP
;
A
#
# COMPACT_ATOMS: atom_id res chain seq x y z
N LEU A 1 20.06 -4.47 -44.65
CA LEU A 1 20.55 -5.10 -43.40
C LEU A 1 21.78 -4.32 -42.90
N ARG A 2 21.56 -3.34 -42.03
CA ARG A 2 22.61 -2.64 -41.27
C ARG A 2 22.23 -2.78 -39.80
N ALA A 3 23.12 -3.35 -38.99
CA ALA A 3 22.92 -3.61 -37.56
C ALA A 3 23.28 -2.36 -36.74
N ALA A 4 22.50 -2.10 -35.69
CA ALA A 4 22.71 -1.05 -34.69
C ALA A 4 23.76 -1.46 -33.63
N PRO A 5 24.47 -0.50 -32.99
CA PRO A 5 25.54 -0.78 -32.04
C PRO A 5 25.01 -1.14 -30.64
N ARG A 6 25.71 -2.07 -29.95
CA ARG A 6 25.45 -2.49 -28.57
C ARG A 6 26.11 -1.53 -27.58
N CYS A 7 25.35 -1.10 -26.58
CA CYS A 7 25.74 -0.24 -25.46
C CYS A 7 26.80 -0.94 -24.58
N MET A 8 27.90 -0.25 -24.25
CA MET A 8 29.08 -0.80 -23.58
C MET A 8 29.45 0.00 -22.31
N ASP A 9 28.46 0.54 -21.58
CA ASP A 9 28.70 1.54 -20.52
C ASP A 9 28.49 1.06 -19.07
N CYS A 10 28.00 -0.15 -18.80
CA CYS A 10 27.75 -0.58 -17.41
C CYS A 10 28.97 -1.18 -16.69
N LEU A 11 29.92 -1.77 -17.41
CA LEU A 11 31.07 -2.45 -16.80
C LEU A 11 32.16 -1.46 -16.34
N GLY A 12 32.28 -0.30 -17.01
CA GLY A 12 33.28 0.73 -16.69
C GLY A 12 32.96 1.53 -15.43
N MET A 13 31.68 1.71 -15.10
CA MET A 13 31.28 2.45 -13.89
C MET A 13 31.56 1.68 -12.59
N PHE A 14 31.47 0.35 -12.61
CA PHE A 14 31.72 -0.48 -11.43
C PHE A 14 33.21 -0.55 -11.07
N THR A 15 34.09 -0.62 -12.07
CA THR A 15 35.55 -0.59 -11.84
C THR A 15 36.02 0.77 -11.34
N LEU A 16 35.40 1.87 -11.78
CA LEU A 16 35.74 3.21 -11.29
C LEU A 16 35.31 3.42 -9.82
N ALA A 17 34.14 2.91 -9.42
CA ALA A 17 33.64 3.03 -8.05
C ALA A 17 34.47 2.22 -7.03
N LEU A 18 34.99 1.05 -7.44
CA LEU A 18 35.84 0.21 -6.61
C LEU A 18 37.26 0.79 -6.46
N ALA A 19 37.80 1.37 -7.54
CA ALA A 19 39.11 2.03 -7.51
C ALA A 19 39.11 3.29 -6.62
N LEU A 20 38.01 4.07 -6.63
CA LEU A 20 37.87 5.29 -5.82
C LEU A 20 37.77 4.98 -4.32
N THR A 21 37.08 3.89 -3.94
CA THR A 21 36.97 3.45 -2.53
C THR A 21 38.28 2.90 -1.98
N LEU A 22 39.09 2.22 -2.80
CA LEU A 22 40.41 1.72 -2.42
C LEU A 22 41.46 2.83 -2.28
N THR A 23 41.36 3.93 -3.03
CA THR A 23 42.29 5.07 -2.90
C THR A 23 41.97 5.96 -1.71
N LEU A 24 40.68 6.25 -1.47
CA LEU A 24 40.25 7.09 -0.34
C LEU A 24 40.55 6.48 1.05
N THR A 25 40.63 5.15 1.15
CA THR A 25 40.95 4.47 2.41
C THR A 25 42.45 4.48 2.75
N GLN A 26 43.33 4.73 1.77
CA GLN A 26 44.79 4.69 1.96
C GLN A 26 45.43 6.05 2.28
N THR A 27 44.74 7.18 2.04
CA THR A 27 45.30 8.53 2.24
C THR A 27 44.74 9.29 3.46
N LEU A 28 43.80 8.71 4.21
CA LEU A 28 43.22 9.36 5.38
C LEU A 28 44.06 9.14 6.66
N PRO A 29 44.23 10.17 7.51
CA PRO A 29 44.96 10.05 8.78
C PRO A 29 44.22 9.10 9.75
N LEU A 30 45.00 8.39 10.58
CA LEU A 30 44.56 7.31 11.49
C LEU A 30 43.24 7.55 12.25
N PRO A 31 42.92 8.75 12.79
CA PRO A 31 41.69 8.94 13.57
C PRO A 31 40.39 8.83 12.75
N LEU A 32 40.41 8.94 11.41
CA LEU A 32 39.20 8.76 10.59
C LEU A 32 38.86 7.30 10.27
N ARG A 33 39.83 6.37 10.38
CA ARG A 33 39.61 4.94 10.10
C ARG A 33 38.74 4.24 11.15
N LEU A 34 38.58 4.82 12.33
CA LEU A 34 37.80 4.25 13.42
C LEU A 34 36.29 4.57 13.35
N LEU A 35 35.86 5.46 12.45
CA LEU A 35 34.45 5.78 12.24
C LEU A 35 33.74 4.81 11.28
N PHE A 36 34.51 4.07 10.48
CA PHE A 36 34.00 3.01 9.59
C PHE A 36 34.55 1.69 10.10
N GLY A 37 33.69 0.90 10.74
CA GLY A 37 34.03 -0.35 11.44
C GLY A 37 34.98 -1.28 10.67
N GLY A 38 35.76 -2.03 11.44
CA GLY A 38 36.90 -2.84 11.00
C GLY A 38 36.65 -3.75 9.79
N HIS A 39 37.76 -4.14 9.17
CA HIS A 39 37.92 -4.87 7.90
C HIS A 39 37.07 -6.15 7.73
N ASP A 40 36.50 -6.69 8.81
CA ASP A 40 35.84 -7.99 8.80
C ASP A 40 34.37 -7.93 8.33
N ALA A 41 33.70 -6.77 8.45
CA ALA A 41 32.28 -6.64 8.08
C ALA A 41 32.02 -6.67 6.56
N TRP A 42 33.03 -6.37 5.74
CA TRP A 42 32.89 -6.33 4.27
C TRP A 42 33.20 -7.66 3.59
N ALA A 43 34.04 -8.50 4.19
CA ALA A 43 34.36 -9.84 3.65
C ALA A 43 33.13 -10.77 3.71
N GLU A 44 32.31 -10.65 4.76
CA GLU A 44 31.11 -11.47 4.97
C GLU A 44 29.96 -11.07 4.01
N PHE A 45 29.84 -9.78 3.68
CA PHE A 45 28.90 -9.29 2.67
C PHE A 45 29.28 -9.72 1.24
N ALA A 46 30.57 -9.73 0.91
CA ALA A 46 31.06 -10.19 -0.39
C ALA A 46 30.89 -11.71 -0.59
N ALA A 47 31.00 -12.51 0.47
CA ALA A 47 30.82 -13.95 0.42
C ALA A 47 29.34 -14.38 0.25
N THR A 48 28.40 -13.60 0.79
CA THR A 48 26.96 -13.90 0.76
C THR A 48 26.22 -13.37 -0.47
N SER A 49 26.87 -12.49 -1.25
CA SER A 49 26.30 -11.88 -2.47
C SER A 49 26.85 -12.48 -3.78
N ALA A 50 27.68 -13.53 -3.71
CA ALA A 50 28.08 -14.29 -4.89
C ALA A 50 26.89 -15.12 -5.42
N PRO A 51 26.43 -14.93 -6.67
CA PRO A 51 25.39 -15.76 -7.24
C PRO A 51 25.92 -17.20 -7.40
N ALA A 52 25.15 -18.18 -6.93
CA ALA A 52 25.40 -19.59 -7.20
C ALA A 52 25.45 -19.81 -8.72
N ALA A 53 26.65 -19.99 -9.26
CA ALA A 53 26.87 -20.37 -10.64
C ALA A 53 26.36 -21.81 -10.82
N ALA A 54 25.09 -21.95 -11.19
CA ALA A 54 24.57 -23.20 -11.71
C ALA A 54 25.37 -23.57 -12.97
N ALA A 55 26.08 -24.69 -12.92
CA ALA A 55 26.88 -25.20 -14.02
C ALA A 55 25.97 -25.51 -15.23
N PHE A 56 26.07 -24.69 -16.28
CA PHE A 56 25.48 -25.00 -17.57
C PHE A 56 26.43 -25.93 -18.35
N ALA A 57 25.95 -27.14 -18.66
CA ALA A 57 26.63 -28.04 -19.60
C ALA A 57 26.71 -27.39 -21.01
N PRO A 58 27.83 -27.52 -21.73
CA PRO A 58 27.98 -26.94 -23.05
C PRO A 58 27.14 -27.74 -24.06
N GLY A 59 26.07 -27.13 -24.60
CA GLY A 59 25.31 -27.73 -25.72
C GLY A 59 23.81 -27.42 -25.78
N ALA A 60 23.19 -26.84 -24.75
CA ALA A 60 21.77 -26.48 -24.80
C ALA A 60 21.60 -25.01 -25.19
N THR A 61 21.07 -24.75 -26.38
CA THR A 61 20.55 -23.41 -26.72
C THR A 61 19.23 -23.21 -25.97
N PRO A 62 19.09 -22.16 -25.14
CA PRO A 62 17.81 -21.86 -24.52
C PRO A 62 16.86 -21.32 -25.59
N ARG A 63 15.72 -22.00 -25.77
CA ARG A 63 14.60 -21.47 -26.56
C ARG A 63 13.95 -20.35 -25.73
N VAL A 64 14.27 -19.10 -26.04
CA VAL A 64 13.61 -17.93 -25.44
C VAL A 64 12.23 -17.78 -26.09
N ALA A 65 11.17 -18.07 -25.33
CA ALA A 65 9.83 -17.62 -25.69
C ALA A 65 9.74 -16.09 -25.46
N PRO A 66 9.18 -15.29 -26.39
CA PRO A 66 9.05 -13.86 -26.20
C PRO A 66 7.85 -13.54 -25.29
N GLY A 67 8.05 -12.70 -24.27
CA GLY A 67 6.93 -11.94 -23.68
C GLY A 67 6.58 -12.15 -22.20
N GLY A 68 7.54 -12.46 -21.32
CA GLY A 68 7.29 -12.42 -19.86
C GLY A 68 8.47 -11.82 -19.11
N THR A 69 8.23 -10.80 -18.29
CA THR A 69 9.20 -10.39 -17.28
C THR A 69 9.37 -11.54 -16.28
N PRO A 70 10.61 -11.90 -15.88
CA PRO A 70 10.81 -12.92 -14.86
C PRO A 70 10.17 -12.44 -13.55
N ARG A 71 9.12 -13.11 -13.08
CA ARG A 71 8.61 -12.91 -11.72
C ARG A 71 9.63 -13.49 -10.75
N VAL A 72 10.41 -12.63 -10.11
CA VAL A 72 11.21 -13.01 -8.96
C VAL A 72 10.24 -13.40 -7.85
N ALA A 73 10.32 -14.65 -7.38
CA ALA A 73 9.53 -15.10 -6.24
C ALA A 73 9.93 -14.28 -5.00
N PRO A 74 8.98 -13.90 -4.14
CA PRO A 74 9.29 -13.18 -2.91
C PRO A 74 10.24 -14.02 -2.03
N PRO A 75 11.18 -13.38 -1.31
CA PRO A 75 12.09 -14.07 -0.40
C PRO A 75 11.31 -14.84 0.68
N ALA A 76 11.82 -16.02 1.04
CA ALA A 76 11.25 -16.84 2.09
C ALA A 76 11.20 -16.07 3.43
N PRO A 77 10.14 -16.22 4.23
CA PRO A 77 10.05 -15.54 5.52
C PRO A 77 11.16 -16.01 6.48
N PRO A 78 11.65 -15.13 7.38
CA PRO A 78 12.63 -15.50 8.39
C PRO A 78 12.08 -16.56 9.36
N PRO A 79 12.94 -17.40 9.98
CA PRO A 79 12.52 -18.43 10.92
C PRO A 79 11.85 -17.83 12.16
N ALA A 80 10.86 -18.55 12.71
CA ALA A 80 10.00 -18.09 13.79
C ALA A 80 10.77 -17.86 15.11
N SER A 81 11.04 -16.61 15.45
CA SER A 81 11.29 -16.14 16.82
C SER A 81 9.95 -15.90 17.55
N ALA A 82 9.96 -15.48 18.81
CA ALA A 82 8.75 -15.08 19.54
C ALA A 82 7.94 -13.95 18.84
N ASP A 83 8.58 -13.16 17.97
CA ASP A 83 7.94 -12.19 17.07
C ASP A 83 7.10 -12.87 15.97
N GLY A 84 7.43 -14.12 15.66
CA GLY A 84 6.71 -14.97 14.71
C GLY A 84 5.28 -15.26 15.14
N ALA A 85 4.98 -15.38 16.43
CA ALA A 85 3.61 -15.63 16.91
C ALA A 85 2.70 -14.40 16.74
N LEU A 86 3.24 -13.20 16.96
CA LEU A 86 2.53 -11.93 16.72
C LEU A 86 2.28 -11.74 15.21
N LEU A 87 3.31 -11.93 14.39
CA LEU A 87 3.20 -11.87 12.92
C LEU A 87 2.29 -12.98 12.36
N GLN A 88 2.25 -14.15 12.99
CA GLN A 88 1.36 -15.25 12.62
C GLN A 88 -0.10 -14.91 12.96
N GLY A 89 -0.38 -14.36 14.15
CA GLY A 89 -1.70 -13.85 14.50
C GLY A 89 -2.17 -12.69 13.61
N PHE A 90 -1.25 -11.82 13.16
CA PHE A 90 -1.54 -10.78 12.17
C PHE A 90 -1.87 -11.36 10.79
N ARG A 91 -1.15 -12.39 10.34
CA ARG A 91 -1.43 -13.09 9.08
C ARG A 91 -2.76 -13.83 9.14
N GLU A 92 -3.06 -14.55 10.21
CA GLU A 92 -4.30 -15.30 10.37
C GLU A 92 -5.55 -14.40 10.35
N LYS A 93 -5.45 -13.18 10.88
CA LYS A 93 -6.52 -12.17 10.82
C LYS A 93 -6.85 -11.69 9.40
N LEU A 94 -5.93 -11.80 8.46
CA LEU A 94 -6.07 -11.23 7.11
C LEU A 94 -6.03 -12.27 5.99
N THR A 95 -5.78 -13.54 6.30
CA THR A 95 -5.62 -14.60 5.29
C THR A 95 -6.95 -15.31 5.03
N LEU A 96 -7.46 -15.16 3.80
CA LEU A 96 -8.62 -15.90 3.29
C LEU A 96 -8.20 -17.31 2.82
N GLU A 97 -8.12 -18.31 3.70
CA GLU A 97 -7.91 -19.72 3.30
C GLU A 97 -8.94 -20.69 3.88
N GLY A 98 -9.98 -21.08 3.12
CA GLY A 98 -10.83 -22.25 3.37
C GLY A 98 -12.35 -22.00 3.45
N ASP A 99 -13.12 -23.00 3.01
CA ASP A 99 -14.57 -23.03 2.79
C ASP A 99 -15.43 -22.83 4.05
N GLY A 100 -16.43 -21.94 3.98
CA GLY A 100 -17.71 -22.14 4.68
C GLY A 100 -18.07 -21.33 5.94
N ALA A 101 -17.24 -20.42 6.46
CA ALA A 101 -17.64 -19.53 7.58
C ALA A 101 -17.04 -18.13 7.44
N ALA A 102 -17.76 -17.10 7.91
CA ALA A 102 -17.34 -15.69 7.87
C ALA A 102 -15.89 -15.57 8.39
N LYS A 103 -14.98 -15.25 7.46
CA LYS A 103 -13.54 -15.41 7.65
C LYS A 103 -12.89 -14.04 7.81
N ALA A 104 -11.94 -13.95 8.75
CA ALA A 104 -11.13 -12.76 8.94
C ALA A 104 -10.38 -12.45 7.63
N GLY A 105 -10.69 -11.31 7.04
CA GLY A 105 -10.23 -10.91 5.72
C GLY A 105 -10.45 -9.41 5.54
N LEU A 106 -9.67 -8.80 4.66
CA LEU A 106 -9.74 -7.39 4.34
C LEU A 106 -10.51 -7.17 3.04
N ALA A 107 -11.47 -6.26 3.06
CA ALA A 107 -12.13 -5.73 1.87
C ALA A 107 -11.79 -4.26 1.67
N LEU A 108 -11.44 -3.90 0.44
CA LEU A 108 -11.43 -2.52 -0.01
C LEU A 108 -12.81 -2.16 -0.57
N VAL A 109 -13.36 -1.04 -0.12
CA VAL A 109 -14.70 -0.59 -0.50
C VAL A 109 -14.62 0.84 -1.05
N PRO A 110 -14.15 1.02 -2.29
CA PRO A 110 -14.00 2.35 -2.88
C PRO A 110 -15.34 2.96 -3.29
N THR A 111 -15.46 4.27 -3.05
CA THR A 111 -16.61 5.12 -3.44
C THR A 111 -16.22 6.23 -4.42
N GLY A 112 -14.92 6.40 -4.69
CA GLY A 112 -14.36 7.48 -5.49
C GLY A 112 -13.70 8.56 -4.65
N GLY A 113 -13.97 9.82 -5.01
CA GLY A 113 -13.40 11.00 -4.37
C GLY A 113 -12.04 11.41 -4.90
N THR A 114 -11.45 12.44 -4.28
CA THR A 114 -10.18 13.02 -4.74
C THR A 114 -9.05 12.01 -4.87
N ILE A 115 -8.98 11.00 -4.00
CA ILE A 115 -7.95 9.95 -4.06
C ILE A 115 -7.93 9.22 -5.41
N ASP A 116 -9.11 9.05 -6.03
CA ASP A 116 -9.32 8.33 -7.29
C ASP A 116 -9.38 9.27 -8.51
N LYS A 117 -9.18 10.58 -8.34
CA LYS A 117 -9.18 11.53 -9.46
C LYS A 117 -8.03 11.21 -10.42
N ASP A 118 -8.34 11.15 -11.70
CA ASP A 118 -7.39 10.98 -12.80
C ASP A 118 -7.67 12.02 -13.89
N TYR A 119 -6.73 12.15 -14.83
CA TYR A 119 -6.93 13.00 -15.99
C TYR A 119 -8.04 12.42 -16.88
N PRO A 120 -8.93 13.27 -17.42
CA PRO A 120 -10.04 12.82 -18.25
C PRO A 120 -9.51 12.12 -19.51
N LYS A 121 -10.00 10.91 -19.79
CA LYS A 121 -9.62 10.13 -20.99
C LYS A 121 -10.39 10.53 -22.23
N SER A 122 -11.51 11.22 -22.06
CA SER A 122 -12.30 11.83 -23.12
C SER A 122 -12.12 13.35 -23.10
N LEU A 123 -12.17 14.00 -24.26
CA LEU A 123 -12.07 15.47 -24.43
C LEU A 123 -13.32 16.22 -23.87
N GLY A 124 -13.90 15.74 -22.78
CA GLY A 124 -15.02 16.36 -22.08
C GLY A 124 -14.60 17.57 -21.24
N GLN A 125 -15.58 18.37 -20.83
CA GLN A 125 -15.39 19.67 -20.17
C GLN A 125 -14.89 19.61 -18.71
N TYR A 126 -14.71 18.44 -18.13
CA TYR A 126 -14.25 18.28 -16.75
C TYR A 126 -12.73 18.23 -16.67
N ALA A 127 -12.15 18.92 -15.68
CA ALA A 127 -10.72 18.89 -15.45
C ALA A 127 -10.20 17.53 -14.92
N PHE A 128 -11.08 16.71 -14.34
CA PHE A 128 -10.76 15.41 -13.73
C PHE A 128 -11.92 14.42 -13.89
N GLU A 129 -11.61 13.12 -13.96
CA GLU A 129 -12.57 12.00 -13.87
C GLU A 129 -12.26 11.13 -12.65
N ILE A 130 -13.25 10.43 -12.09
CA ILE A 130 -13.00 9.41 -11.05
C ILE A 130 -12.63 8.11 -11.76
N GLY A 131 -11.36 7.71 -11.62
CA GLY A 131 -10.77 6.58 -12.32
C GLY A 131 -10.81 5.27 -11.53
N GLU A 132 -9.85 4.40 -11.83
CA GLU A 132 -9.66 3.14 -11.09
C GLU A 132 -9.32 3.38 -9.61
N PRO A 133 -9.68 2.47 -8.69
CA PRO A 133 -9.49 2.71 -7.27
C PRO A 133 -8.00 2.77 -6.94
N ALA A 134 -7.60 3.87 -6.33
CA ALA A 134 -6.23 4.09 -5.89
C ALA A 134 -5.83 3.11 -4.79
N SER A 135 -6.76 2.75 -3.90
CA SER A 135 -6.50 1.82 -2.80
C SER A 135 -6.01 0.46 -3.28
N GLU A 136 -6.60 -0.07 -4.36
CA GLU A 136 -6.14 -1.32 -4.96
C GLU A 136 -4.72 -1.18 -5.48
N ARG A 137 -4.43 -0.16 -6.30
CA ARG A 137 -3.07 0.09 -6.82
C ARG A 137 -2.03 0.26 -5.72
N ILE A 138 -2.37 1.03 -4.68
CA ILE A 138 -1.49 1.27 -3.53
C ILE A 138 -1.16 -0.06 -2.83
N LEU A 139 -2.17 -0.89 -2.55
CA LEU A 139 -1.97 -2.15 -1.85
C LEU A 139 -1.29 -3.21 -2.73
N GLU A 140 -1.58 -3.27 -4.03
CA GLU A 140 -0.90 -4.17 -4.96
C GLU A 140 0.58 -3.82 -5.16
N ALA A 141 0.92 -2.53 -5.15
CA ALA A 141 2.30 -2.06 -5.17
C ALA A 141 3.05 -2.28 -3.85
N SER A 142 2.33 -2.65 -2.78
CA SER A 142 2.89 -2.89 -1.45
C SER A 142 3.33 -4.34 -1.25
N TYR A 143 4.36 -4.56 -0.45
CA TYR A 143 4.85 -5.92 -0.12
C TYR A 143 3.98 -6.58 0.97
N LEU A 144 2.72 -6.89 0.62
CA LEU A 144 1.73 -7.45 1.57
C LEU A 144 1.86 -8.97 1.74
N GLY A 145 1.68 -9.42 2.97
CA GLY A 145 1.72 -10.84 3.35
C GLY A 145 0.38 -11.58 3.32
N PHE A 146 -0.67 -10.98 2.77
CA PHE A 146 -2.06 -11.48 2.78
C PHE A 146 -2.80 -11.08 1.49
N ARG A 147 -4.05 -11.52 1.34
CA ARG A 147 -4.94 -11.17 0.22
C ARG A 147 -6.10 -10.31 0.71
N PHE A 148 -6.64 -9.49 -0.18
CA PHE A 148 -7.82 -8.68 0.08
C PHE A 148 -8.81 -8.85 -1.07
N SER A 149 -10.09 -8.60 -0.79
CA SER A 149 -11.12 -8.45 -1.81
C SER A 149 -11.38 -6.96 -2.09
N MET A 150 -12.02 -6.66 -3.21
CA MET A 150 -12.51 -5.31 -3.50
C MET A 150 -13.96 -5.35 -3.93
N GLU A 151 -14.75 -4.42 -3.41
CA GLU A 151 -16.13 -4.18 -3.81
C GLU A 151 -16.34 -2.69 -4.00
N ARG A 152 -16.30 -2.23 -5.25
CA ARG A 152 -16.55 -0.82 -5.58
C ARG A 152 -18.05 -0.52 -5.49
N VAL A 153 -18.41 0.44 -4.65
CA VAL A 153 -19.82 0.87 -4.46
C VAL A 153 -20.22 1.88 -5.52
N CYS A 154 -19.37 2.88 -5.76
CA CYS A 154 -19.57 3.90 -6.78
C CYS A 154 -18.23 4.54 -7.15
N ALA A 155 -18.27 5.46 -8.13
CA ALA A 155 -17.11 6.23 -8.60
C ALA A 155 -17.53 7.70 -8.75
N LYS A 156 -17.75 8.37 -7.61
CA LYS A 156 -18.29 9.75 -7.56
C LYS A 156 -17.35 10.70 -6.85
N ASP A 157 -17.48 11.99 -7.13
CA ASP A 157 -16.97 12.99 -6.19
C ASP A 157 -17.79 12.91 -4.89
N SER A 158 -17.16 13.14 -3.74
CA SER A 158 -17.85 13.10 -2.45
C SER A 158 -19.04 14.06 -2.37
N GLN A 159 -19.00 15.18 -3.08
CA GLN A 159 -20.09 16.14 -3.09
C GLN A 159 -21.34 15.64 -3.85
N ASP A 160 -21.17 14.64 -4.71
CA ASP A 160 -22.25 14.01 -5.49
C ASP A 160 -22.75 12.70 -4.86
N ILE A 161 -22.20 12.29 -3.72
CA ILE A 161 -22.64 11.10 -2.99
C ILE A 161 -23.95 11.39 -2.27
N THR A 162 -24.96 10.60 -2.62
CA THR A 162 -26.33 10.69 -2.11
C THR A 162 -26.58 9.69 -0.98
N ASP A 163 -27.70 9.82 -0.26
CA ASP A 163 -28.08 8.85 0.77
C ASP A 163 -28.36 7.46 0.19
N ASP A 164 -28.79 7.35 -1.07
CA ASP A 164 -28.94 6.06 -1.75
C ASP A 164 -27.57 5.39 -1.96
N ASP A 165 -26.53 6.17 -2.29
CA ASP A 165 -25.16 5.65 -2.38
C ASP A 165 -24.63 5.22 -1.00
N ARG A 166 -24.94 5.98 0.06
CA ARG A 166 -24.56 5.62 1.44
C ARG A 166 -25.29 4.36 1.91
N GLU A 167 -26.54 4.17 1.52
CA GLU A 167 -27.31 2.97 1.81
C GLU A 167 -26.78 1.76 1.02
N ALA A 168 -26.38 1.96 -0.24
CA ALA A 168 -25.66 0.94 -1.02
C ALA A 168 -24.32 0.57 -0.39
N LEU A 169 -23.57 1.55 0.17
CA LEU A 169 -22.35 1.29 0.93
C LEU A 169 -22.62 0.42 2.16
N VAL A 170 -23.68 0.70 2.93
CA VAL A 170 -24.06 -0.13 4.08
C VAL A 170 -24.44 -1.54 3.66
N ALA A 171 -25.18 -1.69 2.55
CA ALA A 171 -25.55 -2.98 1.99
C ALA A 171 -24.32 -3.79 1.55
N ALA A 172 -23.38 -3.17 0.84
CA ALA A 172 -22.10 -3.76 0.46
C ALA A 172 -21.33 -4.24 1.71
N LEU A 173 -21.12 -3.34 2.68
CA LEU A 173 -20.41 -3.66 3.92
C LEU A 173 -21.06 -4.82 4.69
N ALA A 174 -22.39 -4.89 4.72
CA ALA A 174 -23.13 -5.99 5.36
C ALA A 174 -22.99 -7.31 4.60
N GLY A 175 -22.94 -7.26 3.26
CA GLY A 175 -22.77 -8.42 2.38
C GLY A 175 -21.36 -9.02 2.38
N LEU A 176 -20.34 -8.25 2.80
CA LEU A 176 -18.97 -8.73 2.87
C LEU A 176 -18.83 -9.92 3.84
N ALA A 177 -18.17 -10.99 3.38
CA ALA A 177 -17.69 -12.05 4.27
C ALA A 177 -16.55 -11.58 5.19
N ALA A 178 -15.83 -10.53 4.79
CA ALA A 178 -14.73 -9.92 5.51
C ALA A 178 -15.21 -9.18 6.78
N SER A 179 -14.45 -9.35 7.87
CA SER A 179 -14.63 -8.59 9.13
C SER A 179 -13.96 -7.22 9.10
N TYR A 180 -12.97 -7.02 8.22
CA TYR A 180 -12.22 -5.76 8.10
C TYR A 180 -12.55 -5.09 6.78
N ALA A 181 -12.92 -3.81 6.83
CA ALA A 181 -13.22 -3.01 5.65
C ALA A 181 -12.47 -1.68 5.70
N ILE A 182 -11.81 -1.34 4.59
CA ILE A 182 -11.27 0.01 4.36
C ILE A 182 -12.12 0.66 3.28
N VAL A 183 -12.78 1.76 3.62
CA VAL A 183 -13.60 2.54 2.70
C VAL A 183 -12.75 3.71 2.20
N THR A 184 -12.46 3.77 0.90
CA THR A 184 -11.88 4.98 0.30
C THR A 184 -12.97 5.92 -0.20
N HIS A 185 -12.87 7.18 0.20
CA HIS A 185 -13.89 8.18 -0.01
C HIS A 185 -13.28 9.57 -0.25
N GLY A 186 -14.05 10.45 -0.90
CA GLY A 186 -13.69 11.87 -1.02
C GLY A 186 -13.80 12.60 0.32
N THR A 187 -12.92 13.59 0.54
CA THR A 187 -12.73 14.18 1.88
C THR A 187 -13.82 15.17 2.30
N ASP A 188 -14.62 15.68 1.38
CA ASP A 188 -15.61 16.73 1.67
C ASP A 188 -16.80 16.21 2.48
N THR A 189 -17.35 15.04 2.11
CA THR A 189 -18.51 14.42 2.80
C THR A 189 -18.14 13.11 3.52
N MET A 190 -16.85 12.82 3.71
CA MET A 190 -16.39 11.59 4.37
C MET A 190 -16.96 11.42 5.77
N ILE A 191 -17.00 12.50 6.56
CA ILE A 191 -17.53 12.49 7.93
C ILE A 191 -19.03 12.14 7.91
N GLU A 192 -19.79 12.76 7.02
CA GLU A 192 -21.23 12.52 6.86
C GLU A 192 -21.51 11.06 6.50
N THR A 193 -20.76 10.52 5.53
CA THR A 193 -20.89 9.10 5.14
C THR A 193 -20.49 8.17 6.28
N ALA A 194 -19.41 8.45 7.00
CA ALA A 194 -18.98 7.64 8.13
C ALA A 194 -20.02 7.64 9.27
N GLN A 195 -20.62 8.80 9.58
CA GLN A 195 -21.72 8.93 10.53
C GLN A 195 -22.97 8.16 10.08
N PHE A 196 -23.31 8.22 8.79
CA PHE A 196 -24.42 7.47 8.22
C PHE A 196 -24.25 5.95 8.39
N VAL A 197 -23.03 5.45 8.20
CA VAL A 197 -22.67 4.05 8.41
C VAL A 197 -22.66 3.68 9.90
N ASP A 198 -22.11 4.53 10.78
CA ASP A 198 -22.10 4.29 12.22
C ASP A 198 -23.53 4.24 12.81
N ALA A 199 -24.43 5.12 12.34
CA ALA A 199 -25.85 5.08 12.69
C ALA A 199 -26.54 3.75 12.29
N ARG A 200 -25.98 3.02 11.33
CA ARG A 200 -26.47 1.72 10.84
C ARG A 200 -25.61 0.54 11.29
N ARG A 201 -24.71 0.73 12.25
CA ARG A 201 -23.76 -0.28 12.73
C ARG A 201 -24.39 -1.57 13.25
N ALA A 202 -25.67 -1.54 13.66
CA ALA A 202 -26.42 -2.74 14.00
C ALA A 202 -26.49 -3.77 12.85
N ARG A 203 -26.38 -3.32 11.59
CA ARG A 203 -26.32 -4.17 10.38
C ARG A 203 -24.91 -4.68 10.07
N LEU A 204 -23.90 -4.21 10.80
CA LEU A 204 -22.49 -4.50 10.59
C LEU A 204 -21.88 -5.21 11.82
N PRO A 205 -22.50 -6.28 12.35
CA PRO A 205 -22.04 -6.91 13.59
C PRO A 205 -20.62 -7.46 13.42
N GLY A 206 -19.75 -7.15 14.37
CA GLY A 206 -18.38 -7.66 14.41
C GLY A 206 -17.43 -7.06 13.36
N LYS A 207 -17.86 -6.08 12.56
CA LYS A 207 -17.04 -5.45 11.52
C LYS A 207 -16.24 -4.26 12.05
N VAL A 208 -15.00 -4.12 11.61
CA VAL A 208 -14.19 -2.91 11.74
C VAL A 208 -14.17 -2.22 10.39
N VAL A 209 -14.70 -1.00 10.34
CA VAL A 209 -14.78 -0.18 9.13
C VAL A 209 -13.93 1.06 9.34
N VAL A 210 -12.92 1.26 8.50
CA VAL A 210 -12.05 2.43 8.56
C VAL A 210 -12.22 3.23 7.26
N PHE A 211 -12.70 4.47 7.40
CA PHE A 211 -12.76 5.44 6.31
C PHE A 211 -11.41 6.11 6.13
N THR A 212 -11.01 6.28 4.88
CA THR A 212 -9.80 7.03 4.52
C THR A 212 -9.96 7.65 3.14
N GLY A 213 -9.03 8.51 2.77
CA GLY A 213 -9.01 9.20 1.49
C GLY A 213 -7.71 9.96 1.31
N ALA A 214 -7.72 10.94 0.43
CA ALA A 214 -6.57 11.77 0.17
C ALA A 214 -6.99 13.20 -0.15
N PHE A 215 -6.17 14.16 0.26
CA PHE A 215 -6.34 15.56 -0.12
C PHE A 215 -5.89 15.79 -1.57
N LYS A 216 -4.91 15.01 -2.05
CA LYS A 216 -4.45 15.04 -3.44
C LYS A 216 -4.76 13.74 -4.15
N PRO A 217 -4.99 13.76 -5.47
CA PRO A 217 -5.11 12.54 -6.26
C PRO A 217 -3.92 11.62 -6.07
N GLU A 218 -4.13 10.29 -6.05
CA GLU A 218 -3.06 9.31 -5.85
C GLU A 218 -1.95 9.45 -6.91
N ARG A 219 -2.30 9.87 -8.13
CA ARG A 219 -1.37 10.07 -9.25
C ARG A 219 -0.33 11.18 -9.01
N PHE A 220 -0.51 12.04 -8.02
CA PHE A 220 0.41 13.15 -7.76
C PHE A 220 1.63 12.63 -6.98
N GLN A 221 2.85 13.04 -7.38
CA GLN A 221 4.10 12.59 -6.73
C GLN A 221 4.15 12.91 -5.22
N ASN A 222 3.48 13.98 -4.79
CA ASN A 222 3.41 14.42 -3.40
C ASN A 222 2.03 14.16 -2.79
N SER A 223 1.34 13.11 -3.25
CA SER A 223 0.05 12.67 -2.73
C SER A 223 0.17 12.06 -1.34
N ASP A 224 -0.83 12.32 -0.51
CA ASP A 224 -1.00 11.72 0.82
C ASP A 224 -1.73 10.37 0.78
N ALA A 225 -2.18 9.92 -0.40
CA ALA A 225 -3.01 8.73 -0.58
C ALA A 225 -2.37 7.44 -0.02
N ALA A 226 -1.15 7.10 -0.44
CA ALA A 226 -0.48 5.87 -0.02
C ALA A 226 -0.25 5.83 1.50
N PHE A 227 0.11 6.98 2.08
CA PHE A 227 0.29 7.12 3.51
C PHE A 227 -1.02 6.90 4.28
N ASN A 228 -2.10 7.59 3.89
CA ASN A 228 -3.40 7.47 4.57
C ASN A 228 -3.97 6.04 4.46
N VAL A 229 -3.85 5.39 3.29
CA VAL A 229 -4.25 3.98 3.10
C VAL A 229 -3.42 3.04 3.97
N GLY A 230 -2.11 3.27 4.09
CA GLY A 230 -1.25 2.51 4.99
C GLY A 230 -1.65 2.65 6.47
N VAL A 231 -1.99 3.87 6.91
CA VAL A 231 -2.50 4.12 8.27
C VAL A 231 -3.82 3.41 8.49
N ALA A 232 -4.76 3.48 7.53
CA ALA A 232 -6.04 2.78 7.61
C ALA A 232 -5.86 1.25 7.70
N LEU A 233 -4.92 0.71 6.92
CA LEU A 233 -4.57 -0.71 6.95
C LEU A 233 -3.97 -1.14 8.30
N GLY A 234 -3.10 -0.33 8.90
CA GLY A 234 -2.59 -0.62 10.24
C GLY A 234 -3.71 -0.57 11.29
N ALA A 235 -4.56 0.46 11.20
CA ALA A 235 -5.64 0.69 12.16
C ALA A 235 -6.69 -0.43 12.16
N VAL A 236 -7.17 -0.86 10.99
CA VAL A 236 -8.28 -1.81 10.88
C VAL A 236 -7.99 -3.16 11.57
N GLN A 237 -6.71 -3.53 11.72
CA GLN A 237 -6.27 -4.80 12.31
C GLN A 237 -6.24 -4.80 13.85
N VAL A 238 -6.11 -3.63 14.45
CA VAL A 238 -5.89 -3.45 15.90
C VAL A 238 -7.10 -2.84 16.61
N LEU A 239 -8.03 -2.25 15.87
CA LEU A 239 -9.26 -1.68 16.41
C LEU A 239 -10.30 -2.75 16.73
N ALA A 240 -11.15 -2.45 17.72
CA ALA A 240 -12.35 -3.22 17.99
C ALA A 240 -13.40 -2.99 16.88
N PRO A 241 -14.39 -3.88 16.73
CA PRO A 241 -15.51 -3.66 15.79
C PRO A 241 -16.10 -2.27 15.97
N GLY A 242 -16.25 -1.50 14.89
CA GLY A 242 -16.64 -0.09 14.92
C GLY A 242 -16.37 0.64 13.61
N VAL A 243 -16.79 1.92 13.55
CA VAL A 243 -16.57 2.80 12.40
C VAL A 243 -15.58 3.90 12.80
N TYR A 244 -14.55 4.06 12.00
CA TYR A 244 -13.40 4.90 12.28
C TYR A 244 -13.01 5.75 11.07
N LEU A 245 -12.22 6.79 11.29
CA LEU A 245 -11.61 7.58 10.22
C LEU A 245 -10.10 7.64 10.41
N ALA A 246 -9.33 7.37 9.36
CA ALA A 246 -7.87 7.40 9.36
C ALA A 246 -7.38 8.38 8.29
N MET A 247 -6.96 9.57 8.72
CA MET A 247 -6.48 10.65 7.85
C MET A 247 -5.31 11.38 8.52
N ASN A 248 -4.33 11.83 7.71
CA ASN A 248 -3.23 12.67 8.17
C ASN A 248 -2.42 12.08 9.35
N GLY A 249 -2.33 10.74 9.43
CA GLY A 249 -1.58 10.04 10.47
C GLY A 249 -2.33 9.88 11.79
N VAL A 250 -3.60 10.28 11.86
CA VAL A 250 -4.44 10.18 13.06
C VAL A 250 -5.62 9.24 12.78
N VAL A 251 -5.92 8.39 13.77
CA VAL A 251 -7.11 7.53 13.78
C VAL A 251 -8.12 8.13 14.73
N HIS A 252 -9.29 8.48 14.21
CA HIS A 252 -10.40 9.05 14.95
C HIS A 252 -11.41 7.97 15.33
N ALA A 253 -11.66 7.82 16.63
CA ALA A 253 -12.47 6.76 17.21
C ALA A 253 -13.98 7.02 17.21
N ASP A 254 -14.39 8.29 17.20
CA ASP A 254 -15.80 8.68 17.25
C ASP A 254 -16.10 9.63 16.08
N VAL A 255 -16.63 9.07 14.99
CA VAL A 255 -16.97 9.82 13.77
C VAL A 255 -18.08 10.85 13.99
N ASN A 256 -18.87 10.72 15.06
CA ASN A 256 -19.95 11.65 15.41
C ASN A 256 -19.43 12.92 16.09
N LYS A 257 -18.15 12.94 16.50
CA LYS A 257 -17.48 14.09 17.11
C LYS A 257 -16.33 14.59 16.24
N MET A 258 -16.56 14.63 14.94
CA MET A 258 -15.55 15.03 13.96
C MET A 258 -15.98 16.26 13.18
N SER A 259 -15.00 17.11 12.88
CA SER A 259 -15.13 18.20 11.92
C SER A 259 -13.89 18.25 11.03
N ARG A 260 -14.00 18.93 9.90
CA ARG A 260 -12.87 19.21 9.01
C ARG A 260 -12.64 20.71 8.98
N ASP A 261 -11.42 21.14 9.29
CA ASP A 261 -11.02 22.53 9.13
C ASP A 261 -10.95 22.84 7.62
N GLN A 262 -11.82 23.72 7.14
CA GLN A 262 -11.88 24.08 5.71
C GLN A 262 -10.63 24.82 5.22
N ARG A 263 -9.87 25.47 6.12
CA ARG A 263 -8.66 26.22 5.77
C ARG A 263 -7.45 25.31 5.63
N THR A 264 -7.31 24.33 6.53
CA THR A 264 -6.13 23.42 6.54
C THR A 264 -6.41 22.08 5.87
N GLY A 265 -7.68 21.70 5.74
CA GLY A 265 -8.11 20.40 5.24
C GLY A 265 -8.02 19.28 6.28
N PHE A 266 -7.54 19.56 7.50
CA PHE A 266 -7.33 18.56 8.54
C PHE A 266 -8.61 18.14 9.24
N PHE A 267 -8.64 16.86 9.63
CA PHE A 267 -9.68 16.26 10.44
C PHE A 267 -9.37 16.47 11.92
N GLN A 268 -10.35 16.94 12.67
CA GLN A 268 -10.21 17.25 14.08
C GLN A 268 -11.44 16.81 14.86
N SER A 269 -11.24 16.38 16.10
CA SER A 269 -12.36 16.12 16.99
C SER A 269 -13.06 17.45 17.30
N SER A 270 -14.39 17.49 17.21
CA SER A 270 -15.15 18.62 17.70
C SER A 270 -14.86 18.79 19.19
N SER A 271 -14.43 19.98 19.60
CA SER A 271 -14.27 20.30 21.03
C SER A 271 -15.58 19.99 21.76
N PRO A 272 -15.52 19.39 22.96
CA PRO A 272 -16.70 19.09 23.76
C PRO A 272 -17.46 20.35 24.18
#